data_AF-A0A3M0ZI10-F1
#
_entry.id   AF-A0A3M0ZI10-F1
#
_cell.length_a   1.000
_cell.length_b   1.000
_cell.length_c   1.000
_cell.angle_alpha   90.00
_cell.angle_beta   90.00
_cell.angle_gamma   90.00
#
_symmetry.space_group_name_H-M   'P 1'
#
loop_
_entity.id
_entity.type
_entity.pdbx_description
1 polymer ?
#
loop_
_entity_poly.entity_id
_entity_poly.type
_entity_poly.pdbx_seq_one_letter_code
_entity_poly.pdbx_strand_id
1 'polypeptide(L)'
;MDGAKERYQDESVCESDTMTDDLKAIAEKLETELSGQGPYLLRFDEPMARLTTFQLGGPCPFCLQTASPRVVVTARRFCREYGIPVRLMGGGSNILASDLGIGEGLIQYRTSIANSSACIEVRDETTVYVLGCCPFDALAAFCAERGYAEGVEASGIPGTVGGAVAGNAGAFGWQIGDNVVSVDLCDDEGNMLTYSRDECEFTYRHSCLRERRFAVLGVLLRFSRANPQQCCRRREEILALRHEKHPDLTRYPCAGSFFRNLEPTSAAGRRQAAGYFLEQVGAKAFREGGAGVFERHANIIVKLQATCRAMDVY
;
A
#
# COMPACT_ATOMS: atom_id res chain seq x y z
N MET A 1 8.10 56.05 -12.95
CA MET A 1 7.47 55.50 -11.74
C MET A 1 7.47 54.00 -11.92
N ASP A 2 8.65 53.38 -11.87
CA ASP A 2 9.35 52.90 -10.66
C ASP A 2 8.53 51.91 -9.85
N GLY A 3 9.10 50.71 -9.66
CA GLY A 3 8.72 49.82 -8.55
C GLY A 3 8.74 48.34 -8.86
N ALA A 4 9.87 47.68 -8.59
CA ALA A 4 10.02 46.28 -8.19
C ALA A 4 9.67 45.16 -9.20
N LYS A 5 10.65 44.82 -10.06
CA LYS A 5 10.88 43.41 -10.45
C LYS A 5 11.85 42.81 -9.44
N GLU A 6 11.33 42.17 -8.40
CA GLU A 6 12.15 41.33 -7.52
C GLU A 6 12.52 40.04 -8.25
N ARG A 7 13.83 39.83 -8.34
CA ARG A 7 14.45 38.57 -8.73
C ARG A 7 14.15 37.57 -7.62
N TYR A 8 13.27 36.61 -7.88
CA TYR A 8 13.32 35.34 -7.16
C TYR A 8 14.55 34.60 -7.69
N GLN A 9 15.66 34.74 -6.98
CA GLN A 9 16.84 33.91 -7.22
C GLN A 9 16.56 32.49 -6.76
N ASP A 10 16.98 31.60 -7.64
CA ASP A 10 16.89 30.16 -7.65
C ASP A 10 17.83 29.55 -6.60
N GLU A 11 17.61 29.82 -5.32
CA GLU A 11 18.39 29.22 -4.22
C GLU A 11 17.81 27.89 -3.73
N SER A 12 16.51 27.62 -4.00
CA SER A 12 15.85 26.38 -3.54
C SER A 12 16.23 25.13 -4.34
N VAL A 13 16.68 25.28 -5.59
CA VAL A 13 17.05 24.15 -6.45
C VAL A 13 18.43 23.60 -6.09
N CYS A 14 19.39 24.48 -5.74
CA CYS A 14 20.72 24.04 -5.32
C CYS A 14 20.75 23.36 -3.95
N GLU A 15 19.93 23.80 -2.98
CA GLU A 15 19.85 23.15 -1.65
C GLU A 15 19.10 21.80 -1.69
N SER A 16 18.10 21.65 -2.56
CA SER A 16 17.39 20.38 -2.71
C SER A 16 18.25 19.31 -3.39
N ASP A 17 19.08 19.70 -4.36
CA ASP A 17 19.96 18.77 -5.09
C ASP A 17 21.12 18.29 -4.20
N THR A 18 21.75 19.17 -3.42
CA THR A 18 22.82 18.78 -2.49
C THR A 18 22.33 17.85 -1.38
N MET A 19 21.17 18.14 -0.78
CA MET A 19 20.58 17.26 0.24
C MET A 19 20.20 15.88 -0.32
N THR A 20 19.77 15.84 -1.58
CA THR A 20 19.44 14.59 -2.29
C THR A 20 20.71 13.77 -2.58
N ASP A 21 21.80 14.42 -2.99
CA ASP A 21 23.08 13.76 -3.24
C ASP A 21 23.74 13.24 -1.95
N ASP A 22 23.62 13.98 -0.84
CA ASP A 22 24.07 13.53 0.48
C ASP A 22 23.30 12.27 0.93
N LEU A 23 21.99 12.22 0.71
CA LEU A 23 21.18 11.04 1.00
C LEU A 23 21.61 9.82 0.19
N LYS A 24 21.98 10.00 -1.08
CA LYS A 24 22.47 8.92 -1.95
C LYS A 24 23.81 8.39 -1.46
N ALA A 25 24.76 9.28 -1.16
CA ALA A 25 26.06 8.89 -0.64
C ALA A 25 25.98 8.15 0.70
N ILE A 26 25.04 8.53 1.57
CA ILE A 26 24.78 7.80 2.82
C ILE A 26 24.10 6.46 2.52
N ALA A 27 23.16 6.39 1.58
CA ALA A 27 22.50 5.15 1.19
C ALA A 27 23.44 4.12 0.53
N GLU A 28 24.54 4.52 -0.08
CA GLU A 28 25.57 3.57 -0.53
C GLU A 28 26.21 2.82 0.65
N LYS A 29 26.36 3.46 1.81
CA LYS A 29 26.87 2.80 3.03
C LYS A 29 25.90 1.74 3.55
N LEU A 30 24.59 1.92 3.30
CA LEU A 30 23.57 0.95 3.70
C LEU A 30 23.80 -0.43 3.05
N GLU A 31 24.35 -0.50 1.84
CA GLU A 31 24.62 -1.79 1.18
C GLU A 31 25.56 -2.69 1.99
N THR A 32 26.52 -2.08 2.71
CA THR A 32 27.44 -2.81 3.59
C THR A 32 26.70 -3.42 4.77
N GLU A 33 25.80 -2.66 5.40
CA GLU A 33 24.97 -3.11 6.54
C GLU A 33 23.94 -4.18 6.12
N LEU A 34 23.44 -4.11 4.89
CA LEU A 34 22.48 -5.07 4.35
C LEU A 34 23.11 -6.39 3.90
N SER A 35 24.44 -6.47 3.84
CA SER A 35 25.14 -7.68 3.41
C SER A 35 24.75 -8.89 4.28
N GLY A 36 24.26 -9.95 3.63
CA GLY A 36 23.80 -11.17 4.29
C GLY A 36 22.43 -11.08 5.00
N GLN A 37 21.73 -9.94 4.95
CA GLN A 37 20.41 -9.77 5.59
C GLN A 37 19.22 -10.26 4.73
N GLY A 38 19.49 -10.66 3.49
CA GLY A 38 18.52 -11.18 2.53
C GLY A 38 18.49 -10.40 1.22
N PRO A 39 17.61 -10.76 0.29
CA PRO A 39 17.54 -10.12 -1.02
C PRO A 39 17.00 -8.70 -0.91
N TYR A 40 17.65 -7.77 -1.59
CA TYR A 40 17.19 -6.40 -1.75
C TYR A 40 17.57 -5.87 -3.14
N LEU A 41 16.94 -4.77 -3.52
CA LEU A 41 17.28 -3.97 -4.69
C LEU A 41 17.26 -2.51 -4.28
N LEU A 42 18.40 -1.84 -4.42
CA LEU A 42 18.53 -0.41 -4.20
C LEU A 42 18.53 0.31 -5.57
N ARG A 43 17.71 1.35 -5.69
CA ARG A 43 17.63 2.22 -6.88
C ARG A 43 17.66 3.67 -6.44
N PHE A 44 18.27 4.52 -7.25
CA PHE A 44 18.34 5.97 -7.02
C PHE A 44 17.47 6.71 -8.03
N ASP A 45 16.93 7.86 -7.63
CA ASP A 45 16.08 8.72 -8.46
C ASP A 45 14.91 7.98 -9.11
N GLU A 46 14.37 6.95 -8.42
CA GLU A 46 13.36 6.07 -8.99
C GLU A 46 12.01 6.81 -9.03
N PRO A 47 11.38 6.98 -10.20
CA PRO A 47 10.06 7.57 -10.29
C PRO A 47 9.04 6.73 -9.54
N MET A 48 8.31 7.34 -8.59
CA MET A 48 7.24 6.66 -7.85
C MET A 48 6.12 6.16 -8.77
N ALA A 49 5.99 6.71 -9.98
CA ALA A 49 5.12 6.17 -11.03
C ALA A 49 5.42 4.70 -11.38
N ARG A 50 6.65 4.20 -11.17
CA ARG A 50 6.99 2.78 -11.37
C ARG A 50 6.68 1.90 -10.16
N LEU A 51 6.38 2.52 -9.02
CA LEU A 51 6.23 1.87 -7.73
C LEU A 51 4.77 1.83 -7.24
N THR A 52 3.87 2.58 -7.89
CA THR A 52 2.45 2.68 -7.54
C THR A 52 1.55 2.07 -8.62
N THR A 53 0.38 1.55 -8.24
CA THR A 53 -0.60 1.05 -9.21
C THR A 53 -1.27 2.17 -10.01
N PHE A 54 -1.18 3.41 -9.53
CA PHE A 54 -1.70 4.58 -10.23
C PHE A 54 -0.78 5.03 -11.36
N GLN A 55 0.50 4.61 -11.34
CA GLN A 55 1.49 5.00 -12.34
C GLN A 55 1.65 6.51 -12.50
N LEU A 56 1.62 7.20 -11.36
CA LEU A 56 1.83 8.64 -11.20
C LEU A 56 2.83 8.88 -10.07
N GLY A 57 3.53 10.00 -10.15
CA GLY A 57 4.47 10.47 -9.13
C GLY A 57 5.90 10.61 -9.61
N GLY A 58 6.55 11.67 -9.14
CA GLY A 58 7.94 12.02 -9.39
C GLY A 58 8.94 11.13 -8.63
N PRO A 59 10.23 11.50 -8.62
CA PRO A 59 11.30 10.66 -8.09
C PRO A 59 11.28 10.53 -6.56
N CYS A 60 11.92 9.49 -6.05
CA CYS A 60 12.40 9.41 -4.67
C CYS A 60 13.93 9.29 -4.70
N PRO A 61 14.67 9.93 -3.75
CA PRO A 61 16.14 9.91 -3.71
C PRO A 61 16.72 8.51 -3.82
N PHE A 62 16.15 7.57 -3.05
CA PHE A 62 16.39 6.15 -3.21
C PHE A 62 15.17 5.32 -2.87
N CYS A 63 15.09 4.13 -3.48
CA CYS A 63 14.12 3.10 -3.19
C CYS A 63 14.85 1.79 -2.87
N LEU A 64 14.74 1.34 -1.61
CA LEU A 64 15.16 0.02 -1.16
C LEU A 64 13.98 -0.94 -1.22
N GLN A 65 13.92 -1.80 -2.24
CA GLN A 65 12.91 -2.85 -2.36
C GLN A 65 13.41 -4.14 -1.73
N THR A 66 12.62 -4.78 -0.87
CA THR A 66 13.00 -6.07 -0.25
C THR A 66 11.79 -6.93 0.08
N ALA A 67 12.01 -8.25 0.14
CA ALA A 67 11.10 -9.22 0.71
C ALA A 67 11.52 -9.71 2.11
N SER A 68 12.67 -9.25 2.62
CA SER A 68 13.23 -9.68 3.91
C SER A 68 12.82 -8.74 5.05
N PRO A 69 12.19 -9.24 6.12
CA PRO A 69 11.96 -8.46 7.35
C PRO A 69 13.26 -7.90 7.94
N ARG A 70 14.36 -8.67 7.88
CA ARG A 70 15.66 -8.25 8.43
C ARG A 70 16.21 -7.03 7.70
N VAL A 71 16.11 -7.00 6.38
CA VAL A 71 16.51 -5.83 5.57
C VAL A 71 15.68 -4.60 5.98
N VAL A 72 14.38 -4.74 6.22
CA VAL A 72 13.54 -3.61 6.70
C VAL A 72 14.03 -3.08 8.04
N VAL A 73 14.29 -3.97 9.00
CA VAL A 73 14.77 -3.59 10.34
C VAL A 73 16.15 -2.91 10.25
N THR A 74 17.11 -3.52 9.54
CA THR A 74 18.45 -2.96 9.37
C THR A 74 18.39 -1.60 8.68
N ALA A 75 17.62 -1.47 7.60
CA ALA A 75 17.47 -0.21 6.89
C ALA A 75 16.86 0.88 7.77
N ARG A 76 15.86 0.57 8.60
CA ARG A 76 15.28 1.54 9.54
C ARG A 76 16.27 1.98 10.60
N ARG A 77 17.02 1.06 11.21
CA ARG A 77 18.06 1.39 12.19
C ARG A 77 19.14 2.28 11.59
N PHE A 78 19.63 1.89 10.42
CA PHE A 78 20.62 2.68 9.68
C PHE A 78 20.10 4.07 9.36
N CYS A 79 18.89 4.18 8.79
CA CYS A 79 18.32 5.49 8.47
C CYS A 79 18.12 6.35 9.71
N ARG A 80 17.71 5.75 10.84
CA ARG A 80 17.61 6.44 12.13
C ARG A 80 18.96 6.96 12.63
N GLU A 81 19.99 6.12 12.59
CA GLU A 81 21.36 6.44 13.03
C GLU A 81 21.95 7.62 12.23
N TYR A 82 21.74 7.62 10.92
CA TYR A 82 22.25 8.64 10.02
C TYR A 82 21.29 9.82 9.79
N GLY A 83 20.15 9.88 10.50
CA GLY A 83 19.18 10.97 10.37
C GLY A 83 18.47 11.03 9.02
N ILE A 84 18.43 9.92 8.27
CA ILE A 84 17.78 9.82 6.97
C ILE A 84 16.27 9.61 7.16
N PRO A 85 15.41 10.55 6.71
CA PRO A 85 13.97 10.32 6.73
C PRO A 85 13.61 9.28 5.66
N VAL A 86 12.79 8.30 6.05
CA VAL A 86 12.28 7.27 5.14
C VAL A 86 10.78 7.09 5.25
N ARG A 87 10.14 6.79 4.12
CA ARG A 87 8.76 6.32 4.03
C ARG A 87 8.73 4.81 3.83
N LEU A 88 7.67 4.17 4.33
CA LEU A 88 7.40 2.76 4.09
C LEU A 88 6.30 2.60 3.05
N MET A 89 6.50 1.67 2.13
CA MET A 89 5.51 1.30 1.13
C MET A 89 5.43 -0.23 0.96
N GLY A 90 4.22 -0.74 0.74
CA GLY A 90 4.02 -2.10 0.25
C GLY A 90 3.99 -2.14 -1.29
N GLY A 91 2.89 -2.64 -1.85
CA GLY A 91 2.68 -2.70 -3.30
C GLY A 91 2.21 -1.41 -3.98
N GLY A 92 2.17 -0.28 -3.26
CA GLY A 92 1.81 1.03 -3.83
C GLY A 92 0.38 1.14 -4.37
N SER A 93 -0.56 0.33 -3.90
CA SER A 93 -1.92 0.22 -4.44
C SER A 93 -2.94 1.22 -3.89
N ASN A 94 -2.55 2.02 -2.90
CA ASN A 94 -3.41 2.96 -2.19
C ASN A 94 -2.65 4.28 -1.96
N ILE A 95 -1.90 4.72 -2.97
CA ILE A 95 -1.01 5.90 -2.92
C ILE A 95 -1.19 6.71 -4.19
N LEU A 96 -1.41 8.01 -4.01
CA LEU A 96 -1.22 9.04 -5.03
C LEU A 96 0.07 9.79 -4.67
N ALA A 97 1.11 9.62 -5.47
CA ALA A 97 2.40 10.27 -5.26
C ALA A 97 2.44 11.59 -6.03
N SER A 98 2.98 12.64 -5.41
CA SER A 98 3.14 13.97 -6.02
C SER A 98 3.99 13.93 -7.29
N ASP A 99 3.68 14.77 -8.28
CA ASP A 99 4.51 14.92 -9.49
C ASP A 99 5.93 15.39 -9.17
N LEU A 100 6.11 16.11 -8.06
CA LEU A 100 7.41 16.54 -7.55
C LEU A 100 8.20 15.41 -6.87
N GLY A 101 7.58 14.25 -6.65
CA GLY A 101 8.20 13.16 -5.90
C GLY A 101 8.14 13.36 -4.39
N ILE A 102 9.11 12.78 -3.69
CA ILE A 102 9.31 12.91 -2.24
C ILE A 102 10.77 13.24 -1.95
N GLY A 103 11.03 13.96 -0.85
CA GLY A 103 12.40 14.23 -0.38
C GLY A 103 12.97 13.13 0.53
N GLU A 104 12.14 12.16 0.93
CA GLU A 104 12.54 11.05 1.80
C GLU A 104 12.97 9.81 0.99
N GLY A 105 13.83 8.98 1.58
CA GLY A 105 14.09 7.64 1.06
C GLY A 105 12.84 6.75 1.15
N LEU A 106 12.78 5.70 0.34
CA LEU A 106 11.66 4.78 0.30
C LEU A 106 12.09 3.36 0.62
N ILE A 107 11.51 2.76 1.66
CA ILE A 107 11.62 1.32 1.93
C ILE A 107 10.36 0.64 1.38
N GLN A 108 10.52 -0.16 0.33
CA GLN A 108 9.43 -0.90 -0.30
C GLN A 108 9.45 -2.37 0.12
N TYR A 109 8.59 -2.74 1.07
CA TYR A 109 8.50 -4.10 1.60
C TYR A 109 7.46 -4.93 0.81
N ARG A 110 7.94 -5.66 -0.20
CA ARG A 110 7.11 -6.44 -1.13
C ARG A 110 7.87 -7.58 -1.80
N THR A 111 7.14 -8.59 -2.24
CA THR A 111 7.63 -9.62 -3.15
C THR A 111 6.75 -9.73 -4.41
N SER A 112 7.18 -10.53 -5.38
CA SER A 112 6.36 -10.88 -6.55
C SER A 112 5.37 -12.00 -6.20
N ILE A 113 4.28 -12.12 -6.99
CA ILE A 113 3.33 -13.23 -6.85
C ILE A 113 4.03 -14.59 -7.08
N ALA A 114 4.99 -14.67 -8.01
CA ALA A 114 5.74 -15.89 -8.25
C ALA A 114 6.51 -16.39 -7.01
N ASN A 115 6.88 -15.49 -6.10
CA ASN A 115 7.64 -15.79 -4.89
C ASN A 115 6.77 -15.77 -3.62
N SER A 116 5.45 -15.68 -3.73
CA SER A 116 4.56 -15.47 -2.58
C SER A 116 4.37 -16.72 -1.72
N SER A 117 4.59 -17.92 -2.26
CA SER A 117 4.43 -19.18 -1.52
C SER A 117 5.37 -19.26 -0.31
N ALA A 118 6.59 -18.72 -0.43
CA ALA A 118 7.58 -18.66 0.65
C ALA A 118 7.19 -17.67 1.77
N CYS A 119 6.14 -16.87 1.59
CA CYS A 119 5.70 -15.89 2.57
C CYS A 119 4.65 -16.41 3.56
N ILE A 120 4.05 -17.58 3.29
CA ILE A 120 2.91 -18.11 4.06
C ILE A 120 3.34 -19.42 4.71
N GLU A 121 3.25 -19.47 6.03
CA GLU A 121 3.58 -20.63 6.85
C GLU A 121 2.35 -21.09 7.64
N VAL A 122 1.96 -22.36 7.49
CA VAL A 122 0.87 -22.95 8.27
C VAL A 122 1.39 -23.30 9.65
N ARG A 123 0.78 -22.74 10.70
CA ARG A 123 1.14 -23.01 12.10
C ARG A 123 0.37 -24.20 12.67
N ASP A 124 -0.92 -24.24 12.38
CA ASP A 124 -1.84 -25.31 12.76
C ASP A 124 -3.01 -25.38 11.75
N GLU A 125 -4.06 -26.14 12.06
CA GLU A 125 -5.21 -26.31 11.16
C GLU A 125 -5.90 -25.00 10.77
N THR A 126 -5.94 -24.01 11.67
CA THR A 126 -6.69 -22.75 11.52
C THR A 126 -5.83 -21.50 11.46
N THR A 127 -4.56 -21.62 11.86
CA THR A 127 -3.66 -20.49 12.04
C THR A 127 -2.54 -20.50 11.00
N VAL A 128 -2.31 -19.35 10.37
CA VAL A 128 -1.23 -19.14 9.40
C VAL A 128 -0.44 -17.89 9.76
N TYR A 129 0.88 -17.96 9.60
CA TYR A 129 1.77 -16.82 9.69
C TYR A 129 2.10 -16.33 8.28
N VAL A 130 1.98 -15.02 8.04
CA VAL A 130 2.16 -14.44 6.72
C VAL A 130 3.08 -13.23 6.80
N LEU A 131 4.13 -13.21 5.98
CA LEU A 131 5.02 -12.06 5.88
C LEU A 131 4.29 -10.84 5.31
N GLY A 132 4.59 -9.65 5.82
CA GLY A 132 3.95 -8.41 5.39
C GLY A 132 4.24 -8.03 3.92
N CYS A 133 5.31 -8.58 3.33
CA CYS A 133 5.64 -8.40 1.91
C CYS A 133 4.78 -9.25 0.95
N CYS A 134 4.04 -10.24 1.48
CA CYS A 134 3.20 -11.14 0.70
C CYS A 134 2.14 -10.33 -0.08
N PRO A 135 1.95 -10.55 -1.40
CA PRO A 135 0.84 -9.97 -2.13
C PRO A 135 -0.50 -10.37 -1.50
N PHE A 136 -1.41 -9.42 -1.29
CA PHE A 136 -2.63 -9.69 -0.53
C PHE A 136 -3.56 -10.67 -1.27
N ASP A 137 -3.63 -10.58 -2.60
CA ASP A 137 -4.37 -11.56 -3.41
C ASP A 137 -3.73 -12.96 -3.41
N ALA A 138 -2.42 -13.07 -3.17
CA ALA A 138 -1.77 -14.38 -3.04
C ALA A 138 -2.19 -15.07 -1.73
N LEU A 139 -2.35 -14.31 -0.64
CA LEU A 139 -2.98 -14.84 0.57
C LEU A 139 -4.40 -15.32 0.29
N ALA A 140 -5.21 -14.55 -0.45
CA ALA A 140 -6.58 -14.94 -0.79
C ALA A 140 -6.63 -16.22 -1.64
N ALA A 141 -5.73 -16.38 -2.61
CA ALA A 141 -5.59 -17.58 -3.42
C ALA A 141 -5.23 -18.80 -2.55
N PHE A 142 -4.23 -18.63 -1.67
CA PHE A 142 -3.84 -19.66 -0.71
C PHE A 142 -5.01 -20.05 0.22
N CYS A 143 -5.76 -19.06 0.70
CA CYS A 143 -6.96 -19.29 1.52
C CYS A 143 -8.02 -20.09 0.77
N ALA A 144 -8.24 -19.79 -0.51
CA ALA A 144 -9.17 -20.54 -1.35
C ALA A 144 -8.76 -22.01 -1.52
N GLU A 145 -7.52 -22.24 -1.94
CA GLU A 145 -6.98 -23.58 -2.18
C GLU A 145 -6.93 -24.44 -0.92
N ARG A 146 -6.67 -23.83 0.24
CA ARG A 146 -6.52 -24.53 1.51
C ARG A 146 -7.81 -24.59 2.33
N GLY A 147 -8.90 -23.92 1.93
CA GLY A 147 -10.17 -23.93 2.66
C GLY A 147 -10.18 -23.05 3.92
N TYR A 148 -9.50 -21.91 3.90
CA TYR A 148 -9.60 -20.88 4.94
C TYR A 148 -10.66 -19.85 4.53
N ALA A 149 -11.85 -19.95 5.13
CA ALA A 149 -13.08 -19.38 4.58
C ALA A 149 -13.05 -17.86 4.40
N GLU A 150 -12.74 -17.12 5.47
CA GLU A 150 -12.86 -15.66 5.51
C GLU A 150 -11.78 -14.98 4.67
N GLY A 151 -10.58 -15.57 4.61
CA GLY A 151 -9.46 -15.04 3.83
C GLY A 151 -9.71 -14.98 2.32
N VAL A 152 -10.70 -15.72 1.82
CA VAL A 152 -11.13 -15.66 0.40
C VAL A 152 -11.68 -14.29 0.04
N GLU A 153 -12.28 -13.54 0.97
CA GLU A 153 -12.87 -12.22 0.72
C GLU A 153 -11.83 -11.16 0.34
N ALA A 154 -10.53 -11.43 0.56
CA ALA A 154 -9.43 -10.61 0.08
C ALA A 154 -9.15 -10.72 -1.42
N SER A 155 -9.85 -11.62 -2.14
CA SER A 155 -9.59 -11.92 -3.55
C SER A 155 -9.65 -10.67 -4.44
N GLY A 156 -8.60 -10.50 -5.25
CA GLY A 156 -8.41 -9.40 -6.18
C GLY A 156 -8.09 -8.05 -5.53
N ILE A 157 -7.85 -7.95 -4.22
CA ILE A 157 -7.40 -6.71 -3.58
C ILE A 157 -5.89 -6.51 -3.87
N PRO A 158 -5.49 -5.43 -4.56
CA PRO A 158 -4.08 -5.17 -4.84
C PRO A 158 -3.32 -4.68 -3.60
N GLY A 159 -2.00 -4.91 -3.58
CA GLY A 159 -1.12 -4.49 -2.49
C GLY A 159 -0.49 -5.67 -1.76
N THR A 160 0.01 -5.42 -0.56
CA THR A 160 0.63 -6.43 0.29
C THR A 160 -0.16 -6.63 1.57
N VAL A 161 0.05 -7.77 2.23
CA VAL A 161 -0.55 -8.10 3.53
C VAL A 161 -0.20 -7.02 4.57
N GLY A 162 1.04 -6.52 4.59
CA GLY A 162 1.44 -5.46 5.51
C GLY A 162 0.67 -4.16 5.29
N GLY A 163 0.45 -3.76 4.03
CA GLY A 163 -0.40 -2.61 3.70
C GLY A 163 -1.87 -2.86 4.04
N ALA A 164 -2.35 -4.09 3.85
CA ALA A 164 -3.70 -4.49 4.21
C ALA A 164 -3.94 -4.40 5.72
N VAL A 165 -3.02 -4.90 6.55
CA VAL A 165 -3.08 -4.80 8.01
C VAL A 165 -3.02 -3.33 8.44
N ALA A 166 -2.05 -2.56 7.95
CA ALA A 166 -1.94 -1.13 8.29
C ALA A 166 -3.18 -0.29 7.92
N GLY A 167 -3.89 -0.66 6.85
CA GLY A 167 -5.11 0.03 6.41
C GLY A 167 -6.42 -0.63 6.83
N ASN A 168 -6.39 -1.74 7.57
CA ASN A 168 -7.52 -2.64 7.79
C ASN A 168 -8.35 -2.88 6.50
N ALA A 169 -7.66 -3.35 5.46
CA ALA A 169 -8.26 -3.60 4.15
C ALA A 169 -9.36 -4.66 4.24
N GLY A 170 -10.41 -4.47 3.46
CA GLY A 170 -11.58 -5.35 3.51
C GLY A 170 -12.54 -5.13 2.35
N ALA A 171 -13.34 -6.14 2.05
CA ALA A 171 -14.38 -6.13 1.02
C ALA A 171 -15.48 -7.11 1.41
N PHE A 172 -16.65 -6.99 0.80
CA PHE A 172 -17.77 -7.96 0.96
C PHE A 172 -18.19 -8.22 2.41
N GLY A 173 -18.09 -7.20 3.29
CA GLY A 173 -18.47 -7.31 4.70
C GLY A 173 -17.38 -7.88 5.60
N TRP A 174 -16.22 -8.21 5.05
CA TRP A 174 -15.05 -8.72 5.76
C TRP A 174 -13.90 -7.71 5.76
N GLN A 175 -13.04 -7.76 6.77
CA GLN A 175 -11.78 -7.01 6.86
C GLN A 175 -10.69 -7.83 7.54
N ILE A 176 -9.43 -7.59 7.18
CA ILE A 176 -8.30 -8.40 7.67
C ILE A 176 -8.17 -8.40 9.20
N GLY A 177 -8.47 -7.28 9.86
CA GLY A 177 -8.43 -7.15 11.32
C GLY A 177 -9.38 -8.10 12.06
N ASP A 178 -10.37 -8.69 11.38
CA ASP A 178 -11.28 -9.68 11.98
C ASP A 178 -10.59 -11.02 12.25
N ASN A 179 -9.50 -11.32 11.52
CA ASN A 179 -8.75 -12.58 11.63
C ASN A 179 -7.35 -12.41 12.25
N VAL A 180 -6.93 -11.19 12.58
CA VAL A 180 -5.63 -10.95 13.22
C VAL A 180 -5.61 -11.55 14.62
N VAL A 181 -4.56 -12.31 14.92
CA VAL A 181 -4.20 -12.75 16.28
C VAL A 181 -3.11 -11.85 16.84
N SER A 182 -2.02 -11.70 16.09
CA SER A 182 -0.91 -10.81 16.42
C SER A 182 -0.20 -10.31 15.17
N VAL A 183 0.53 -9.22 15.29
CA VAL A 183 1.27 -8.55 14.22
C VAL A 183 2.69 -8.30 14.69
N ASP A 184 3.67 -8.81 13.95
CA ASP A 184 5.07 -8.47 14.15
C ASP A 184 5.38 -7.19 13.40
N LEU A 185 6.00 -6.25 14.11
CA LEU A 185 6.16 -4.87 13.72
C LEU A 185 7.62 -4.44 13.84
N CYS A 186 7.97 -3.41 13.08
CA CYS A 186 9.17 -2.62 13.27
C CYS A 186 8.80 -1.13 13.38
N ASP A 187 9.17 -0.50 14.49
CA ASP A 187 8.94 0.94 14.70
C ASP A 187 9.92 1.81 13.88
N ASP A 188 9.82 3.12 13.99
CA ASP A 188 10.68 4.08 13.28
C ASP A 188 12.11 4.13 13.80
N GLU A 189 12.38 3.56 14.97
CA GLU A 189 13.71 3.40 15.55
C GLU A 189 14.37 2.08 15.14
N GLY A 190 13.62 1.17 14.53
CA GLY A 190 14.12 -0.15 14.17
C GLY A 190 14.02 -1.17 15.30
N ASN A 191 13.23 -0.91 16.34
CA ASN A 191 12.89 -1.91 17.35
C ASN A 191 11.81 -2.85 16.80
N MET A 192 11.90 -4.12 17.19
CA MET A 192 10.87 -5.10 16.87
C MET A 192 9.85 -5.15 18.00
N LEU A 193 8.57 -5.14 17.63
CA LEU A 193 7.44 -5.18 18.54
C LEU A 193 6.47 -6.24 18.04
N THR A 194 5.65 -6.79 18.93
CA THR A 194 4.52 -7.63 18.54
C THR A 194 3.27 -7.07 19.20
N TYR A 195 2.28 -6.70 18.40
CA TYR A 195 0.98 -6.23 18.90
C TYR A 195 -0.05 -7.33 18.73
N SER A 196 -0.90 -7.51 19.73
CA SER A 196 -2.16 -8.25 19.62
C SER A 196 -3.14 -7.52 18.69
N ARG A 197 -4.23 -8.21 18.34
CA ARG A 197 -5.35 -7.60 17.62
C ARG A 197 -5.87 -6.32 18.27
N ASP A 198 -6.04 -6.33 19.59
CA ASP A 198 -6.66 -5.22 20.33
C ASP A 198 -5.72 -4.01 20.38
N GLU A 199 -4.41 -4.23 20.53
CA GLU A 199 -3.38 -3.17 20.48
C GLU A 199 -3.24 -2.52 19.09
N CYS A 200 -3.67 -3.20 18.02
CA CYS A 200 -3.69 -2.61 16.68
C CYS A 200 -4.85 -1.60 16.47
N GLU A 201 -5.83 -1.57 17.39
CA GLU A 201 -6.95 -0.61 17.38
C GLU A 201 -7.68 -0.55 16.03
N PHE A 202 -8.01 -1.71 15.45
CA PHE A 202 -8.64 -1.79 14.13
C PHE A 202 -10.02 -1.12 14.11
N THR A 203 -10.21 -0.19 13.17
CA THR A 203 -11.51 0.41 12.84
C THR A 203 -11.69 0.47 11.32
N TYR A 204 -12.78 1.09 10.84
CA TYR A 204 -13.07 1.13 9.41
C TYR A 204 -11.97 1.87 8.63
N ARG A 205 -11.23 1.10 7.81
CA ARG A 205 -10.11 1.59 6.97
C ARG A 205 -8.99 2.25 7.77
N HIS A 206 -8.76 1.77 9.00
CA HIS A 206 -7.81 2.35 9.93
C HIS A 206 -7.28 1.33 10.94
N SER A 207 -6.04 1.57 11.38
CA SER A 207 -5.39 0.98 12.56
C SER A 207 -4.38 2.00 13.12
N CYS A 208 -3.99 1.84 14.38
CA CYS A 208 -2.99 2.73 15.00
C CYS A 208 -1.60 2.64 14.31
N LEU A 209 -1.34 1.52 13.61
CA LEU A 209 -0.06 1.22 12.96
C LEU A 209 0.30 2.25 11.88
N ARG A 210 -0.70 2.77 11.16
CA ARG A 210 -0.50 3.79 10.12
C ARG A 210 0.00 5.12 10.71
N GLU A 211 -0.57 5.54 11.83
CA GLU A 211 -0.23 6.80 12.50
C GLU A 211 1.15 6.71 13.13
N ARG A 212 1.46 5.57 13.74
CA ARG A 212 2.77 5.27 14.33
C ARG A 212 3.85 4.95 13.28
N ARG A 213 3.50 4.89 12.00
CA ARG A 213 4.42 4.59 10.87
C ARG A 213 5.16 3.26 11.05
N PHE A 214 4.54 2.29 11.71
CA PHE A 214 5.14 0.98 11.95
C PHE A 214 5.14 0.15 10.67
N ALA A 215 6.23 -0.57 10.44
CA ALA A 215 6.30 -1.57 9.39
C ALA A 215 5.73 -2.89 9.88
N VAL A 216 4.71 -3.40 9.18
CA VAL A 216 4.20 -4.76 9.40
C VAL A 216 5.16 -5.76 8.75
N LEU A 217 5.95 -6.44 9.59
CA LEU A 217 6.91 -7.46 9.18
C LEU A 217 6.22 -8.80 8.89
N GLY A 218 5.24 -9.15 9.71
CA GLY A 218 4.47 -10.38 9.57
C GLY A 218 3.19 -10.32 10.41
N VAL A 219 2.27 -11.24 10.13
CA VAL A 219 0.98 -11.30 10.82
C VAL A 219 0.59 -12.76 11.05
N LEU A 220 0.11 -13.04 12.26
CA LEU A 220 -0.53 -14.30 12.60
C LEU A 220 -2.03 -14.14 12.41
N LEU A 221 -2.61 -14.94 11.51
CA LEU A 221 -4.02 -14.92 11.15
C LEU A 221 -4.68 -16.23 11.54
N ARG A 222 -5.91 -16.16 12.04
CA ARG A 222 -6.74 -17.34 12.33
C ARG A 222 -8.02 -17.30 11.51
N PHE A 223 -8.30 -18.39 10.81
CA PHE A 223 -9.46 -18.53 9.94
C PHE A 223 -10.31 -19.74 10.31
N SER A 224 -11.58 -19.68 9.97
CA SER A 224 -12.47 -20.83 9.98
C SER A 224 -12.19 -21.76 8.80
N ARG A 225 -12.44 -23.05 9.00
CA ARG A 225 -12.30 -24.07 7.96
C ARG A 225 -13.58 -24.18 7.14
N ALA A 226 -13.42 -24.30 5.84
CA ALA A 226 -14.49 -24.61 4.91
C ALA A 226 -14.00 -25.58 3.82
N ASN A 227 -14.94 -26.09 3.02
CA ASN A 227 -14.61 -26.94 1.90
C ASN A 227 -13.79 -26.15 0.85
N PRO A 228 -12.59 -26.60 0.45
CA PRO A 228 -11.76 -25.88 -0.52
C PRO A 228 -12.43 -25.62 -1.87
N GLN A 229 -13.25 -26.54 -2.37
CA GLN A 229 -13.97 -26.32 -3.63
C GLN A 229 -15.00 -25.19 -3.52
N GLN A 230 -15.67 -25.05 -2.37
CA GLN A 230 -16.55 -23.91 -2.09
C GLN A 230 -15.75 -22.60 -2.02
N CYS A 231 -14.59 -22.61 -1.36
CA CYS A 231 -13.73 -21.44 -1.29
C CYS A 231 -13.19 -21.00 -2.66
N CYS A 232 -12.79 -21.96 -3.52
CA CYS A 232 -12.38 -21.67 -4.89
C CYS A 232 -13.53 -21.06 -5.71
N ARG A 233 -14.75 -21.62 -5.62
CA ARG A 233 -15.94 -21.03 -6.26
C ARG A 233 -16.20 -19.61 -5.79
N ARG A 234 -16.14 -19.38 -4.47
CA ARG A 234 -16.32 -18.06 -3.88
C ARG A 234 -15.28 -17.06 -4.39
N ARG A 235 -14.03 -17.49 -4.52
CA ARG A 235 -12.96 -16.68 -5.12
C ARG A 235 -13.29 -16.29 -6.56
N GLU A 236 -13.73 -17.26 -7.39
CA GLU A 236 -14.12 -17.01 -8.78
C GLU A 236 -15.25 -15.97 -8.88
N GLU A 237 -16.28 -16.09 -8.03
CA GLU A 237 -17.39 -15.12 -7.94
C GLU A 237 -16.89 -13.71 -7.60
N ILE A 238 -16.02 -13.58 -6.59
CA ILE A 238 -15.45 -12.30 -6.18
C ILE A 238 -14.64 -11.68 -7.31
N LEU A 239 -13.80 -12.47 -7.99
CA LEU A 239 -12.98 -12.00 -9.08
C LEU A 239 -13.83 -11.56 -10.29
N ALA A 240 -14.90 -12.29 -10.61
CA ALA A 240 -15.85 -11.91 -11.64
C ALA A 240 -16.53 -10.58 -11.32
N LEU A 241 -17.03 -10.40 -10.09
CA LEU A 241 -17.63 -9.15 -9.63
C LEU A 241 -16.65 -7.98 -9.68
N ARG A 242 -15.39 -8.21 -9.28
CA ARG A 242 -14.34 -7.20 -9.37
C ARG A 242 -14.03 -6.84 -10.82
N HIS A 243 -13.91 -7.81 -11.72
CA HIS A 243 -13.67 -7.55 -13.13
C HIS A 243 -14.82 -6.76 -13.78
N GLU A 244 -16.06 -6.99 -13.36
CA GLU A 244 -17.21 -6.21 -13.82
C GLU A 244 -17.13 -4.74 -13.35
N LYS A 245 -16.81 -4.52 -12.07
CA LYS A 245 -16.96 -3.21 -11.41
C LYS A 245 -15.68 -2.37 -11.32
N HIS A 246 -14.50 -2.99 -11.34
CA HIS A 246 -13.21 -2.32 -11.15
C HIS A 246 -12.43 -2.25 -12.46
N PRO A 247 -11.56 -1.24 -12.61
CA PRO A 247 -10.68 -1.16 -13.77
C PRO A 247 -9.65 -2.30 -13.81
N ASP A 248 -9.34 -2.73 -15.02
CA ASP A 248 -8.07 -3.40 -15.32
C ASP A 248 -6.93 -2.39 -15.14
N LEU A 249 -6.09 -2.60 -14.11
CA LEU A 249 -5.00 -1.70 -13.75
C LEU A 249 -3.92 -1.55 -14.83
N THR A 250 -3.86 -2.46 -15.81
CA THR A 250 -2.94 -2.35 -16.95
C THR A 250 -3.44 -1.35 -18.00
N ARG A 251 -4.75 -1.14 -18.07
CA ARG A 251 -5.40 -0.21 -19.02
C ARG A 251 -5.77 1.11 -18.36
N TYR A 252 -6.19 1.05 -17.10
CA TYR A 252 -6.68 2.17 -16.31
C TYR A 252 -5.99 2.16 -14.94
N PRO A 253 -4.73 2.61 -14.86
CA PRO A 253 -4.01 2.73 -13.60
C PRO A 253 -4.81 3.58 -12.59
N CYS A 254 -4.92 3.08 -11.35
CA CYS A 254 -5.63 3.77 -10.27
C CYS A 254 -5.15 3.32 -8.89
N ALA A 255 -5.62 3.99 -7.84
CA ALA A 255 -5.42 3.63 -6.44
C ALA A 255 -6.69 3.06 -5.76
N GLY A 256 -7.62 2.52 -6.55
CA GLY A 256 -8.89 2.01 -6.03
C GLY A 256 -9.89 3.11 -5.68
N SER A 257 -10.73 2.87 -4.65
CA SER A 257 -11.72 3.85 -4.20
C SER A 257 -11.04 5.04 -3.51
N PHE A 258 -11.28 6.25 -4.01
CA PHE A 258 -10.68 7.49 -3.50
C PHE A 258 -11.28 7.94 -2.17
N PHE A 259 -12.61 7.92 -2.11
CA PHE A 259 -13.33 8.40 -0.95
C PHE A 259 -13.75 7.22 -0.06
N ARG A 260 -13.59 7.40 1.25
CA ARG A 260 -14.14 6.47 2.25
C ARG A 260 -15.66 6.56 2.24
N ASN A 261 -16.33 5.47 2.62
CA ASN A 261 -17.77 5.52 2.83
C ASN A 261 -18.11 6.41 4.02
N LEU A 262 -19.26 7.05 3.95
CA LEU A 262 -19.73 7.99 4.97
C LEU A 262 -20.16 7.22 6.21
N GLU A 263 -19.84 7.78 7.37
CA GLU A 263 -20.27 7.23 8.65
C GLU A 263 -21.81 7.21 8.75
N PRO A 264 -22.39 6.23 9.45
CA PRO A 264 -23.83 6.16 9.62
C PRO A 264 -24.37 7.41 10.32
N THR A 265 -25.54 7.88 9.91
CA THR A 265 -26.23 9.00 10.57
C THR A 265 -26.91 8.60 11.89
N SER A 266 -26.89 7.31 12.24
CA SER A 266 -27.38 6.77 13.51
C SER A 266 -26.65 5.46 13.85
N ALA A 267 -26.63 5.07 15.13
CA ALA A 267 -25.96 3.84 15.59
C ALA A 267 -26.53 2.54 14.97
N ALA A 268 -27.79 2.56 14.51
CA ALA A 268 -28.42 1.43 13.80
C ALA A 268 -28.22 1.49 12.27
N GLY A 269 -27.57 2.55 11.77
CA GLY A 269 -27.36 2.76 10.34
C GLY A 269 -26.16 1.97 9.82
N ARG A 270 -26.25 1.54 8.55
CA ARG A 270 -25.08 1.09 7.79
C ARG A 270 -24.32 2.28 7.22
N ARG A 271 -22.99 2.14 7.04
CA ARG A 271 -22.19 3.12 6.29
C ARG A 271 -22.77 3.32 4.90
N GLN A 272 -22.81 4.57 4.44
CA GLN A 272 -23.37 4.90 3.15
C GLN A 272 -22.27 4.95 2.09
N ALA A 273 -22.48 4.29 0.96
CA ALA A 273 -21.48 4.19 -0.09
C ALA A 273 -21.21 5.56 -0.71
N ALA A 274 -19.95 6.04 -0.67
CA ALA A 274 -19.60 7.32 -1.30
C ALA A 274 -19.89 7.31 -2.81
N GLY A 275 -19.68 6.16 -3.45
CA GLY A 275 -19.99 5.96 -4.87
C GLY A 275 -21.45 6.24 -5.25
N TYR A 276 -22.41 5.99 -4.34
CA TYR A 276 -23.82 6.30 -4.59
C TYR A 276 -24.02 7.82 -4.77
N PHE A 277 -23.48 8.62 -3.85
CA PHE A 277 -23.60 10.09 -3.91
C PHE A 277 -22.83 10.69 -5.07
N LEU A 278 -21.64 10.15 -5.38
CA LEU A 278 -20.85 10.55 -6.54
C LEU A 278 -21.61 10.29 -7.85
N GLU A 279 -22.34 9.18 -7.94
CA GLU A 279 -23.18 8.90 -9.10
C GLU A 279 -24.36 9.88 -9.21
N GLN A 280 -24.98 10.29 -8.10
CA GLN A 280 -26.08 11.27 -8.12
C GLN A 280 -25.65 12.64 -8.66
N VAL A 281 -24.40 13.05 -8.44
CA VAL A 281 -23.86 14.32 -8.96
C VAL A 281 -23.24 14.19 -10.36
N GLY A 282 -23.38 13.02 -11.01
CA GLY A 282 -22.85 12.79 -12.35
C GLY A 282 -21.33 12.63 -12.42
N ALA A 283 -20.66 12.29 -11.31
CA ALA A 283 -19.19 12.28 -11.22
C ALA A 283 -18.52 11.36 -12.26
N LYS A 284 -19.20 10.32 -12.77
CA LYS A 284 -18.68 9.44 -13.84
C LYS A 284 -18.29 10.22 -15.12
N ALA A 285 -18.89 11.38 -15.36
CA ALA A 285 -18.56 12.25 -16.49
C ALA A 285 -17.38 13.18 -16.23
N PHE A 286 -16.89 13.30 -14.99
CA PHE A 286 -15.85 14.27 -14.62
C PHE A 286 -14.49 13.85 -15.17
N ARG A 287 -13.78 14.82 -15.74
CA ARG A 287 -12.44 14.69 -16.33
C ARG A 287 -11.68 15.97 -16.01
N GLU A 288 -10.40 15.83 -15.69
CA GLU A 288 -9.48 16.94 -15.47
C GLU A 288 -8.11 16.50 -15.99
N GLY A 289 -7.45 17.32 -16.82
CA GLY A 289 -6.19 16.96 -17.47
C GLY A 289 -6.21 15.55 -18.10
N GLY A 290 -5.27 14.69 -17.68
CA GLY A 290 -5.20 13.29 -18.10
C GLY A 290 -5.97 12.29 -17.21
N ALA A 291 -6.67 12.76 -16.18
CA ALA A 291 -7.40 11.95 -15.21
C ALA A 291 -8.91 11.94 -15.48
N GLY A 292 -9.60 10.92 -14.96
CA GLY A 292 -11.05 10.84 -15.04
C GLY A 292 -11.66 9.81 -14.12
N VAL A 293 -12.97 9.86 -13.95
CA VAL A 293 -13.71 8.86 -13.16
C VAL A 293 -14.03 7.63 -14.01
N PHE A 294 -13.80 6.45 -13.44
CA PHE A 294 -14.07 5.17 -14.09
C PHE A 294 -15.57 4.98 -14.35
N GLU A 295 -15.94 4.66 -15.59
CA GLU A 295 -17.33 4.62 -16.05
C GLU A 295 -18.23 3.68 -15.23
N ARG A 296 -17.68 2.59 -14.70
CA ARG A 296 -18.43 1.56 -13.95
C ARG A 296 -18.43 1.79 -12.45
N HIS A 297 -17.62 2.72 -11.95
CA HIS A 297 -17.49 2.96 -10.51
C HIS A 297 -17.14 4.43 -10.20
N ALA A 298 -18.15 5.18 -9.75
CA ALA A 298 -18.08 6.63 -9.52
C ALA A 298 -17.08 7.09 -8.44
N ASN A 299 -16.41 6.16 -7.75
CA ASN A 299 -15.46 6.42 -6.66
C ASN A 299 -14.02 6.04 -7.04
N ILE A 300 -13.79 5.62 -8.29
CA ILE A 300 -12.46 5.25 -8.76
C ILE A 300 -12.03 6.28 -9.79
N ILE A 301 -10.96 7.01 -9.47
CA ILE A 301 -10.28 7.91 -10.41
C ILE A 301 -9.20 7.09 -11.12
N VAL A 302 -9.15 7.20 -12.45
CA VAL A 302 -8.23 6.47 -13.32
C VAL A 302 -7.39 7.43 -14.15
N LYS A 303 -6.16 7.00 -14.42
CA LYS A 303 -5.29 7.60 -15.42
C LYS A 303 -5.80 7.22 -16.81
N LEU A 304 -6.13 8.20 -17.64
CA LEU A 304 -6.66 8.00 -19.00
C LEU A 304 -5.64 8.31 -20.10
N GLN A 305 -4.65 9.14 -19.80
CA GLN A 305 -3.66 9.61 -20.77
C GLN A 305 -2.22 9.45 -20.25
N ALA A 306 -1.26 9.35 -21.18
CA ALA A 306 0.15 9.28 -20.85
C ALA A 306 0.67 10.56 -20.16
N THR A 307 0.11 11.72 -20.53
CA THR A 307 0.41 13.06 -19.97
C THR A 307 -0.26 13.33 -18.62
N CYS A 308 -1.06 12.40 -18.10
CA CYS A 308 -1.72 12.54 -16.81
C CYS A 308 -0.68 12.77 -15.70
N ARG A 309 -0.97 13.73 -14.85
CA ARG A 309 -0.18 14.10 -13.66
C ARG A 309 -0.96 13.81 -12.39
N ALA A 310 -0.26 13.69 -11.27
CA ALA A 310 -0.90 13.57 -9.96
C ALA A 310 -1.76 14.79 -9.62
N MET A 311 -1.36 15.98 -10.07
CA MET A 311 -2.16 17.20 -9.95
C MET A 311 -3.51 17.13 -10.67
N ASP A 312 -3.63 16.36 -11.74
CA ASP A 312 -4.90 16.18 -12.45
C ASP A 312 -5.91 15.35 -11.62
N VAL A 313 -5.40 14.60 -10.62
CA VAL A 313 -6.19 13.74 -9.73
C VAL A 313 -6.60 14.46 -8.44
N TYR A 314 -5.82 15.46 -8.01
CA TYR A 314 -5.99 16.20 -6.75
C TYR A 314 -7.18 17.16 -6.80
#